data_AF-A0A8H5TQ86-F1
#
_entry.id   AF-A0A8H5TQ86-F1
#
_cell.length_a   1.000
_cell.length_b   1.000
_cell.length_c   1.000
_cell.angle_alpha   90.00
_cell.angle_beta   90.00
_cell.angle_gamma   90.00
#
_symmetry.space_group_name_H-M   'P 1'
#
loop_
_entity.id
_entity.type
_entity.pdbx_description
1 polymer ?
#
loop_
_entity_poly.entity_id
_entity_poly.type
_entity_poly.pdbx_seq_one_letter_code
_entity_poly.pdbx_strand_id
1 'polypeptide(L)'
;MDITEPDPHESRDESKPAFDIKKPKPTLQIRDNLLYWKCNQTLHDGSVCGSYNELDFKQCKDCKSRRGIGDDGTDAYGTKIAKIVFVNNKNGEELWQYASEE
;
A
#
# COMPACT_ATOMS: atom_id res chain seq x y z
N MET A 1 50.10 4.48 -25.75
CA MET A 1 49.62 5.07 -24.48
C MET A 1 48.17 4.65 -24.39
N ASP A 2 47.96 3.48 -23.81
CA ASP A 2 46.65 2.82 -23.77
C ASP A 2 45.68 3.61 -22.89
N ILE A 3 44.54 3.95 -23.47
CA ILE A 3 43.39 4.54 -22.79
C ILE A 3 42.65 3.36 -22.17
N THR A 4 42.75 3.17 -20.86
CA THR A 4 41.93 2.19 -20.14
C THR A 4 40.47 2.66 -20.15
N GLU A 5 39.61 1.93 -20.84
CA GLU A 5 38.16 2.04 -20.75
C GLU A 5 37.69 1.77 -19.30
N PRO A 6 36.68 2.48 -18.79
CA PRO A 6 36.09 2.14 -17.49
C PRO A 6 35.31 0.82 -17.58
N ASP A 7 35.57 -0.04 -16.59
CA ASP A 7 34.96 -1.37 -16.44
C ASP A 7 33.43 -1.29 -16.27
N PRO A 8 32.62 -2.00 -17.09
CA PRO A 8 31.17 -2.00 -16.99
C PRO A 8 30.62 -2.84 -15.82
N HIS A 9 31.47 -3.45 -15.00
CA HIS A 9 31.09 -4.29 -13.85
C HIS A 9 31.31 -3.65 -12.48
N GLU A 10 31.13 -2.33 -12.34
CA GLU A 10 30.85 -1.77 -11.01
C GLU A 10 29.41 -2.12 -10.61
N SER A 11 29.24 -3.38 -10.17
CA SER A 11 28.03 -3.85 -9.51
C SER A 11 27.75 -2.91 -8.35
N ARG A 12 26.66 -2.14 -8.44
CA ARG A 12 26.11 -1.44 -7.29
C ARG A 12 25.92 -2.48 -6.20
N ASP A 13 26.68 -2.32 -5.14
CA ASP A 13 26.63 -3.18 -3.98
C ASP A 13 25.23 -3.09 -3.35
N GLU A 14 24.35 -4.03 -3.72
CA GLU A 14 22.99 -4.18 -3.17
C GLU A 14 23.02 -4.63 -1.70
N SER A 15 24.21 -4.76 -1.08
CA SER A 15 24.38 -5.21 0.30
C SER A 15 24.26 -4.13 1.37
N LYS A 16 23.72 -2.93 1.05
CA LYS A 16 23.24 -2.07 2.13
C LYS A 16 22.04 -2.75 2.78
N PRO A 17 22.11 -3.11 4.08
CA PRO A 17 20.94 -3.63 4.74
C PRO A 17 19.86 -2.56 4.62
N ALA A 18 18.70 -2.93 4.06
CA ALA A 18 17.50 -2.19 4.36
C ALA A 18 17.42 -2.20 5.88
N PHE A 19 17.75 -1.07 6.52
CA PHE A 19 17.47 -0.86 7.93
C PHE A 19 16.09 -1.45 8.16
N ASP A 20 15.94 -2.44 9.05
CA ASP A 20 14.66 -3.08 9.28
C ASP A 20 13.68 -1.99 9.74
N ILE A 21 12.96 -1.39 8.79
CA ILE A 21 11.97 -0.36 9.06
C ILE A 21 10.86 -1.12 9.76
N LYS A 22 10.92 -1.11 11.09
CA LYS A 22 9.91 -1.72 11.93
C LYS A 22 8.59 -1.06 11.58
N LYS A 23 7.69 -1.84 10.99
CA LYS A 23 6.36 -1.36 10.66
C LYS A 23 5.60 -1.05 11.97
N PRO A 24 4.82 0.03 12.00
CA PRO A 24 3.94 0.33 13.13
C PRO A 24 3.01 -0.84 13.46
N LYS A 25 2.40 -0.84 14.64
CA LYS A 25 1.31 -1.80 14.90
C LYS A 25 0.05 -1.39 14.10
N PRO A 26 -0.80 -2.34 13.68
CA PRO A 26 -2.10 -2.01 13.11
C PRO A 26 -2.93 -1.15 14.07
N THR A 27 -3.63 -0.16 13.53
CA THR A 27 -4.41 0.81 14.31
C THR A 27 -5.75 1.11 13.67
N LEU A 28 -6.71 1.56 14.47
CA LEU A 28 -7.99 2.13 14.00
C LEU A 28 -7.85 3.59 13.58
N GLN A 29 -6.73 4.23 13.92
CA GLN A 29 -6.48 5.63 13.59
C GLN A 29 -6.24 5.82 12.10
N ILE A 30 -7.03 6.71 11.51
CA ILE A 30 -6.83 7.20 10.15
C ILE A 30 -5.92 8.43 10.23
N ARG A 31 -4.78 8.39 9.54
CA ARG A 31 -3.84 9.52 9.46
C ARG A 31 -4.32 10.55 8.44
N ASP A 32 -3.98 11.82 8.66
CA ASP A 32 -4.42 12.93 7.81
C ASP A 32 -3.94 12.81 6.35
N ASN A 33 -2.82 12.11 6.12
CA ASN A 33 -2.29 11.87 4.79
C ASN A 33 -2.88 10.63 4.10
N LEU A 34 -3.79 9.89 4.74
CA LEU A 34 -4.53 8.79 4.12
C LEU A 34 -5.80 9.34 3.49
N LEU A 35 -5.76 9.62 2.18
CA LEU A 35 -6.84 10.36 1.50
C LEU A 35 -7.65 9.50 0.53
N TYR A 36 -7.06 8.41 0.04
CA TYR A 36 -7.68 7.52 -0.92
C TYR A 36 -7.42 6.06 -0.55
N TRP A 37 -8.13 5.15 -1.20
CA TRP A 37 -7.84 3.73 -1.13
C TRP A 37 -7.96 3.06 -2.50
N LYS A 38 -7.06 2.11 -2.75
CA LYS A 38 -7.08 1.25 -3.92
C LYS A 38 -7.75 -0.07 -3.57
N CYS A 39 -8.81 -0.40 -4.28
CA CYS A 39 -9.51 -1.67 -4.17
C CYS A 39 -8.63 -2.79 -4.75
N ASN A 40 -8.30 -3.76 -3.91
CA ASN A 40 -7.54 -4.95 -4.27
C ASN A 40 -8.40 -6.22 -4.14
N GLN A 41 -9.72 -6.08 -4.19
CA GLN A 41 -10.65 -7.22 -4.11
C GLN A 41 -10.64 -8.02 -5.42
N THR A 42 -10.66 -9.34 -5.29
CA THR A 42 -10.74 -10.29 -6.41
C THR A 42 -12.16 -10.30 -6.98
N LEU A 43 -12.26 -10.18 -8.29
CA LEU A 43 -13.50 -10.20 -9.06
C LEU A 43 -13.92 -11.63 -9.41
N HIS A 44 -15.12 -11.79 -9.95
CA HIS A 44 -15.65 -13.10 -10.34
C HIS A 44 -14.81 -13.85 -11.38
N ASP A 45 -14.09 -13.12 -12.23
CA ASP A 45 -13.19 -13.68 -13.25
C ASP A 45 -11.78 -13.99 -12.70
N GLY A 46 -11.55 -13.79 -11.40
CA GLY A 46 -10.26 -13.99 -10.74
C GLY A 46 -9.30 -12.81 -10.87
N SER A 47 -9.62 -11.77 -11.64
CA SER A 47 -8.82 -10.55 -11.71
C SER A 47 -8.94 -9.73 -10.42
N VAL A 48 -8.05 -8.74 -10.23
CA VAL A 48 -8.09 -7.80 -9.10
C VAL A 48 -8.59 -6.46 -9.60
N CYS A 49 -9.53 -5.82 -8.87
CA CYS A 49 -10.18 -4.58 -9.31
C CYS A 49 -9.21 -3.43 -9.65
N GLY A 50 -8.35 -3.04 -8.70
CA GLY A 50 -7.36 -1.98 -8.85
C GLY A 50 -7.89 -0.53 -8.82
N SER A 51 -9.19 -0.30 -8.61
CA SER A 51 -9.78 1.04 -8.67
C SER A 51 -9.45 1.91 -7.45
N TYR A 52 -9.19 3.21 -7.69
CA TYR A 52 -8.98 4.21 -6.65
C TYR A 52 -10.28 4.91 -6.26
N ASN A 53 -10.50 5.04 -4.96
CA ASN A 53 -11.70 5.59 -4.34
C ASN A 53 -11.30 6.61 -3.27
N GLU A 54 -12.14 7.61 -3.01
CA GLU A 54 -11.94 8.54 -1.89
C GLU A 54 -12.12 7.79 -0.56
N LEU A 55 -11.39 8.20 0.47
CA LEU A 55 -11.39 7.52 1.77
C LEU A 55 -12.78 7.43 2.42
N ASP A 56 -13.63 8.44 2.23
CA ASP A 56 -14.96 8.46 2.85
C ASP A 56 -15.91 7.41 2.23
N PHE A 57 -15.67 6.97 1.00
CA PHE A 57 -16.47 5.94 0.36
C PHE A 57 -15.95 4.54 0.72
N LYS A 58 -16.74 3.79 1.49
CA LYS A 58 -16.43 2.40 1.85
C LYS A 58 -16.85 1.35 0.82
N GLN A 59 -17.43 1.76 -0.30
CA GLN A 59 -17.78 0.89 -1.42
C GLN A 59 -16.97 1.30 -2.65
N CYS A 60 -16.36 0.33 -3.32
CA CYS A 60 -15.62 0.55 -4.56
C CYS A 60 -16.57 1.02 -5.65
N LYS A 61 -16.23 2.12 -6.32
CA LYS A 61 -17.06 2.71 -7.38
C LYS A 61 -17.18 1.80 -8.61
N ASP A 62 -16.15 1.00 -8.91
CA ASP A 62 -16.11 0.17 -10.12
C ASP A 62 -16.70 -1.23 -9.89
N CYS A 63 -16.19 -1.98 -8.90
CA CYS A 63 -16.61 -3.36 -8.68
C CYS A 63 -17.69 -3.55 -7.61
N LYS A 64 -18.11 -2.46 -6.93
CA LYS A 64 -19.11 -2.46 -5.86
C LYS A 64 -18.76 -3.28 -4.61
N SER A 65 -17.57 -3.89 -4.57
CA SER A 65 -17.04 -4.53 -3.36
C SER A 65 -16.87 -3.51 -2.24
N ARG A 66 -17.15 -3.93 -1.01
CA ARG A 66 -16.84 -3.15 0.18
C ARG A 66 -15.31 -3.07 0.34
N ARG A 67 -14.82 -1.93 0.82
CA ARG A 67 -13.45 -1.78 1.28
C ARG A 67 -13.14 -2.87 2.31
N GLY A 68 -12.06 -3.62 2.07
CA GLY A 68 -11.82 -4.91 2.69
C GLY A 68 -10.34 -5.18 2.98
N ILE A 69 -10.09 -6.33 3.59
CA ILE A 69 -8.74 -6.80 3.89
C ILE A 69 -7.93 -6.84 2.58
N GLY A 70 -6.70 -6.32 2.64
CA GLY A 70 -5.78 -6.27 1.50
C GLY A 70 -5.86 -5.00 0.66
N ASP A 71 -6.92 -4.20 0.79
CA ASP A 71 -7.01 -2.89 0.15
C ASP A 71 -5.92 -1.96 0.66
N ASP A 72 -5.35 -1.18 -0.26
CA ASP A 72 -4.25 -0.27 0.06
C ASP A 72 -4.81 1.12 0.35
N GLY A 73 -4.28 1.76 1.38
CA GLY A 73 -4.52 3.17 1.68
C GLY A 73 -3.43 4.02 1.05
N THR A 74 -3.82 5.10 0.38
CA THR A 74 -2.88 5.94 -0.38
C THR A 74 -3.00 7.42 -0.03
N ASP A 75 -1.88 8.12 -0.20
CA ASP A 75 -1.83 9.58 -0.09
C ASP A 75 -2.41 10.28 -1.34
N ALA A 76 -2.29 11.61 -1.37
CA ALA A 76 -2.74 12.46 -2.47
C ALA A 76 -2.12 12.10 -3.84
N TYR A 77 -0.96 11.44 -3.85
CA TYR A 77 -0.20 11.11 -5.05
C TYR A 77 -0.42 9.65 -5.48
N GLY A 78 -1.27 8.91 -4.77
CA GLY A 78 -1.49 7.49 -5.01
C GLY A 78 -0.38 6.60 -4.44
N THR A 79 0.51 7.15 -3.61
CA THR A 79 1.55 6.39 -2.92
C THR A 79 0.89 5.55 -1.83
N LYS A 80 1.18 4.26 -1.82
CA LYS A 80 0.72 3.37 -0.76
C LYS A 80 1.41 3.71 0.56
N ILE A 81 0.61 4.12 1.54
CA ILE A 81 1.07 4.42 2.91
C ILE A 81 0.47 3.48 3.94
N ALA A 82 -0.58 2.73 3.60
CA ALA A 82 -1.24 1.79 4.49
C ALA A 82 -1.83 0.58 3.76
N LYS A 83 -2.19 -0.46 4.51
CA LYS A 83 -2.99 -1.60 4.05
C LYS A 83 -3.99 -2.00 5.13
N ILE A 84 -5.21 -2.34 4.74
CA ILE A 84 -6.19 -2.94 5.67
C ILE A 84 -5.79 -4.38 5.96
N VAL A 85 -5.57 -4.70 7.23
CA VAL A 85 -5.20 -6.05 7.67
C VAL A 85 -6.35 -6.79 8.37
N PHE A 86 -7.37 -6.05 8.80
CA PHE A 86 -8.54 -6.63 9.44
C PHE A 86 -9.77 -5.74 9.24
N VAL A 87 -10.93 -6.37 9.09
CA VAL A 87 -12.24 -5.71 9.09
C VAL A 87 -13.15 -6.45 10.06
N ASN A 88 -13.74 -5.71 11.00
CA ASN A 88 -14.75 -6.24 11.89
C ASN A 88 -16.12 -6.25 11.19
N ASN A 89 -16.62 -7.44 10.86
CA ASN A 89 -17.90 -7.58 10.15
C ASN A 89 -19.13 -7.12 10.96
N LYS A 90 -19.03 -6.95 12.28
CA LYS A 90 -20.15 -6.52 13.13
C LYS A 90 -20.36 -5.01 13.13
N ASN A 91 -19.27 -4.23 13.18
CA ASN A 91 -19.35 -2.76 13.31
C ASN A 91 -18.65 -1.99 12.17
N GLY A 92 -17.93 -2.68 11.27
CA GLY A 92 -17.25 -2.06 10.15
C GLY A 92 -15.96 -1.31 10.48
N GLU A 93 -15.37 -1.57 11.66
CA GLU A 93 -14.02 -1.10 11.99
C GLU A 93 -12.98 -1.76 11.09
N GLU A 94 -11.98 -0.98 10.71
CA GLU A 94 -10.89 -1.36 9.80
C GLU A 94 -9.56 -1.10 10.52
N LEU A 95 -8.71 -2.13 10.66
CA LEU A 95 -7.36 -1.94 11.17
C LEU A 95 -6.40 -1.72 10.00
N TRP A 96 -5.69 -0.60 10.07
CA TRP A 96 -4.72 -0.16 9.07
C TRP A 96 -3.30 -0.42 9.54
N GLN A 97 -2.53 -1.09 8.71
CA GLN A 97 -1.09 -1.27 8.85
C GLN A 97 -0.38 -0.21 8.01
N TYR A 98 0.17 0.82 8.66
CA TYR A 98 0.95 1.86 7.99
C TYR A 98 2.34 1.35 7.60
N ALA A 99 2.94 1.98 6.59
CA ALA A 99 4.25 1.63 6.05
C ALA A 99 5.40 2.11 6.95
N SER A 100 5.23 3.24 7.62
CA SER A 100 6.20 3.86 8.53
C SER A 100 5.50 4.46 9.74
N GLU A 101 6.26 4.74 10.80
CA GLU A 101 5.80 5.63 11.87
C GLU A 101 5.44 7.03 11.30
N GLU A 102 4.69 7.80 12.07
CA GLU A 102 4.33 9.19 11.75
C GLU A 102 5.51 10.16 11.94
#